data_AF-A0A3A8JYZ6-F1
#
_entry.id   AF-A0A3A8JYZ6-F1
#
_cell.length_a   1.000
_cell.length_b   1.000
_cell.length_c   1.000
_cell.angle_alpha   90.00
_cell.angle_beta   90.00
_cell.angle_gamma   90.00
#
_symmetry.space_group_name_H-M   'P 1'
#
loop_
_entity.id
_entity.type
_entity.pdbx_description
1 polymer ?
#
loop_
_entity_poly.entity_id
_entity_poly.type
_entity_poly.pdbx_seq_one_letter_code
_entity_poly.pdbx_strand_id
1 'polypeptide(L)' 'MRGSWNRNPPTGYKVVRVRFDAQGNPAAFEDFASGWLGADGTNHFGRLVGTAVAADGALLVTDDANGVIYRISYTG' A
#
# COMPACT_ATOMS: atom_id res chain seq x y z
N MET A 1 -7.02 -0.73 4.05
CA MET A 1 -6.60 -1.12 5.41
C MET A 1 -5.20 -0.56 5.63
N ARG A 2 -4.94 0.21 6.70
CA ARG A 2 -3.66 0.95 6.87
C ARG A 2 -2.54 0.12 7.54
N GLY A 3 -2.94 -0.89 8.31
CA GLY A 3 -2.10 -1.69 9.19
C GLY A 3 -2.93 -2.13 10.39
N SER A 4 -2.82 -3.38 10.80
CA SER A 4 -3.60 -3.91 11.92
C SER A 4 -3.11 -3.33 13.25
N TRP A 5 -4.04 -2.89 14.09
CA TRP A 5 -3.75 -2.54 15.48
C TRP A 5 -4.09 -3.68 16.47
N ASN A 6 -5.05 -4.54 16.12
CA ASN A 6 -5.55 -5.63 16.97
C ASN A 6 -5.45 -6.99 16.26
N ARG A 7 -4.24 -7.37 15.87
CA ARG A 7 -3.95 -8.69 15.27
C ARG A 7 -2.53 -9.12 15.63
N ASN A 8 -2.35 -10.42 15.89
CA ASN A 8 -1.03 -11.04 16.07
C ASN A 8 -0.94 -12.31 15.19
N PRO A 9 0.01 -12.40 14.24
CA PRO A 9 0.98 -11.36 13.85
C PRO A 9 0.30 -10.18 13.13
N PRO A 10 0.91 -8.98 13.12
CA PRO A 10 0.35 -7.84 12.39
C PRO A 10 0.29 -8.08 10.87
N THR A 11 -0.58 -7.34 10.19
CA THR A 11 -0.73 -7.37 8.73
C THR A 11 -1.15 -5.99 8.19
N GLY A 12 -1.09 -5.81 6.88
CA GLY A 12 -1.28 -4.52 6.23
C GLY A 12 0.07 -3.84 5.98
N TYR A 13 0.15 -2.53 6.19
CA TYR A 13 1.38 -1.75 5.98
C TYR A 13 1.92 -1.91 4.53
N LYS A 14 1.01 -1.89 3.56
CA LYS A 14 1.29 -2.07 2.14
C LYS A 14 0.21 -1.48 1.24
N VAL A 15 0.59 -1.22 -0.01
CA VAL A 15 -0.33 -0.96 -1.11
C VAL A 15 -0.55 -2.27 -1.87
N VAL A 16 -1.81 -2.60 -2.14
CA VAL A 16 -2.19 -3.78 -2.93
C VAL A 16 -2.86 -3.35 -4.23
N ARG A 17 -2.70 -4.16 -5.26
CA ARG A 17 -3.45 -4.08 -6.51
C ARG A 17 -4.52 -5.16 -6.52
N VAL A 18 -5.75 -4.78 -6.83
CA VAL A 18 -6.83 -5.73 -7.11
C VAL A 18 -6.86 -6.01 -8.61
N ARG A 19 -6.87 -7.30 -8.97
CA ARG A 19 -7.04 -7.79 -10.34
C ARG A 19 -8.52 -8.06 -10.57
N PHE A 20 -9.05 -7.51 -11.65
CA PHE A 20 -10.42 -7.74 -12.07
C PHE A 20 -10.47 -8.72 -13.24
N ASP A 21 -11.49 -9.57 -13.27
CA ASP A 21 -11.78 -10.44 -14.41
C ASP A 21 -12.39 -9.66 -15.58
N ALA A 22 -12.68 -10.36 -16.69
CA ALA A 22 -13.28 -9.75 -17.88
C ALA A 22 -14.72 -9.25 -17.65
N GLN A 23 -15.39 -9.71 -16.60
CA GLN A 23 -16.74 -9.29 -16.21
C GLN A 23 -16.71 -8.12 -15.21
N GLY A 24 -15.52 -7.68 -14.78
CA GLY A 24 -15.34 -6.61 -13.82
C GLY A 24 -15.48 -7.04 -12.36
N ASN A 25 -15.43 -8.34 -12.05
CA ASN A 25 -15.40 -8.80 -10.66
C ASN A 25 -13.96 -8.86 -10.12
N PRO A 26 -13.74 -8.56 -8.83
CA PRO A 26 -12.43 -8.72 -8.20
C PRO A 26 -12.07 -10.22 -8.13
N ALA A 27 -10.97 -10.61 -8.77
CA ALA A 27 -10.53 -12.00 -8.89
C ALA A 27 -9.33 -12.33 -8.00
N ALA A 28 -8.42 -11.38 -7.78
CA ALA A 28 -7.23 -11.56 -6.94
C ALA A 28 -6.72 -10.23 -6.39
N PHE A 29 -5.84 -10.28 -5.39
CA PHE A 29 -5.04 -9.15 -4.96
C PHE A 29 -3.57 -9.54 -4.91
N GLU A 30 -2.70 -8.60 -5.26
CA GLU A 30 -1.25 -8.75 -5.22
C GLU A 30 -0.61 -7.54 -4.52
N ASP A 31 0.52 -7.76 -3.85
CA ASP A 31 1.28 -6.67 -3.23
C ASP A 31 1.87 -5.80 -4.35
N PHE A 32 1.51 -4.52 -4.37
CA PHE A 32 2.05 -3.54 -5.32
C PHE A 32 3.30 -2.87 -4.75
N ALA A 33 3.23 -2.49 -3.47
CA ALA A 33 4.37 -1.98 -2.71
C ALA A 33 4.23 -2.43 -1.27
N SER A 34 5.31 -2.95 -0.68
CA SER A 34 5.38 -3.43 0.70
C SER A 34 6.72 -3.04 1.34
N GLY A 35 6.93 -3.43 2.60
CA GLY A 35 8.17 -3.12 3.34
C GLY A 35 8.00 -2.12 4.48
N TRP A 36 6.79 -1.58 4.70
CA TRP A 36 6.53 -0.69 5.84
C TRP A 36 6.29 -1.45 7.15
N LEU A 37 6.02 -2.75 7.13
CA LEU A 37 6.07 -3.58 8.34
C LEU A 37 7.49 -4.15 8.47
N GLY A 38 8.09 -3.99 9.64
CA GLY A 38 9.38 -4.61 9.94
C GLY A 38 9.34 -6.12 9.75
N ALA A 39 10.47 -6.71 9.36
CA ALA A 39 10.55 -8.14 9.04
C ALA A 39 10.15 -9.06 10.21
N ASP A 40 10.34 -8.60 11.45
CA ASP A 40 9.94 -9.30 12.67
C ASP A 40 8.50 -8.97 13.13
N GLY A 41 7.83 -8.04 12.43
CA GLY A 41 6.48 -7.57 12.76
C GLY A 41 6.38 -6.75 14.04
N THR A 42 7.48 -6.26 14.62
CA THR A 42 7.45 -5.53 15.90
C THR A 42 7.34 -4.02 15.75
N ASN A 43 7.72 -3.50 14.58
CA ASN A 43 7.68 -2.08 14.25
C ASN A 43 7.10 -1.82 12.86
N HIS A 44 6.70 -0.57 12.59
CA HIS A 44 6.28 -0.13 11.27
C HIS A 44 6.86 1.23 10.91
N PHE A 45 7.10 1.44 9.62
CA PHE A 45 7.71 2.66 9.07
C PHE A 45 6.70 3.56 8.35
N GLY A 46 5.43 3.18 8.29
CA GLY A 46 4.39 4.03 7.71
C GLY A 46 2.99 3.46 7.86
N ARG A 47 1.99 4.34 7.88
CA ARG A 47 0.57 4.02 7.95
C ARG A 47 -0.14 4.64 6.75
N LEU A 48 -0.19 3.86 5.67
CA LEU A 48 -0.61 4.34 4.37
C LEU A 48 -2.12 4.63 4.37
N VAL A 49 -2.53 5.78 3.81
CA VAL A 49 -3.92 6.27 3.88
C VAL A 49 -4.56 6.42 2.51
N GLY A 50 -4.09 7.39 1.73
CA GLY A 50 -4.71 7.84 0.50
C GLY A 50 -3.82 7.58 -0.69
N THR A 51 -4.45 7.40 -1.85
CA THR A 51 -3.77 7.24 -3.13
C THR A 51 -4.33 8.19 -4.17
N ALA A 52 -3.47 8.67 -5.07
CA ALA A 52 -3.86 9.45 -6.24
C ALA A 52 -2.91 9.13 -7.39
N VAL A 53 -3.40 9.17 -8.63
CA VAL A 53 -2.56 9.07 -9.82
C VAL A 53 -2.21 10.48 -10.27
N ALA A 54 -0.92 10.78 -10.32
CA ALA A 54 -0.42 12.06 -10.83
C ALA A 54 -0.61 12.15 -12.36
N ALA A 55 -0.54 13.36 -12.91
CA ALA A 55 -0.75 13.61 -14.34
C ALA A 55 0.24 12.86 -15.25
N ASP A 56 1.42 12.52 -14.73
CA ASP A 56 2.46 11.74 -15.42
C ASP A 56 2.32 10.22 -15.21
N GLY A 57 1.23 9.76 -14.57
CA GLY A 57 0.94 8.36 -14.30
C GLY A 57 1.59 7.81 -13.02
N ALA A 58 2.38 8.59 -12.27
CA ALA A 58 2.94 8.13 -11.00
C ALA A 58 1.85 7.92 -9.94
N LEU A 59 2.01 6.90 -9.09
CA LEU A 59 1.14 6.69 -7.93
C LEU A 59 1.66 7.48 -6.73
N LEU A 60 0.85 8.40 -6.22
CA LEU A 60 1.07 9.08 -4.96
C LEU A 60 0.43 8.26 -3.83
N VAL A 61 1.17 8.08 -2.73
CA VAL A 61 0.69 7.35 -1.55
C VAL A 61 1.01 8.15 -0.30
N THR A 62 -0.01 8.47 0.51
CA THR A 62 0.17 9.25 1.73
C THR A 62 0.35 8.37 2.96
N ASP A 63 1.12 8.85 3.92
CA ASP A 63 1.36 8.21 5.22
C ASP A 63 1.13 9.21 6.36
N ASP A 64 0.13 8.93 7.19
CA ASP A 64 -0.30 9.84 8.26
C ASP A 64 0.60 9.79 9.51
N ALA A 65 1.34 8.70 9.72
CA ALA A 65 2.22 8.57 10.89
C ALA A 65 3.44 9.48 10.79
N ASN A 66 3.93 9.71 9.57
CA ASN A 66 5.17 10.45 9.31
C ASN A 66 4.95 11.77 8.56
N GLY A 67 3.74 12.06 8.08
CA GLY A 67 3.46 13.27 7.31
C GLY A 67 4.15 13.30 5.95
N VAL A 68 4.32 12.14 5.31
CA VAL A 68 5.04 12.00 4.03
C VAL A 68 4.12 11.59 2.88
N ILE A 69 4.54 11.91 1.66
CA ILE A 69 3.93 11.44 0.41
C ILE A 69 5.01 10.70 -0.38
N TYR A 70 4.79 9.41 -0.62
CA TYR A 70 5.62 8.62 -1.53
C TYR A 70 5.13 8.83 -2.97
N ARG A 71 6.06 8.96 -3.91
CA ARG A 71 5.77 8.99 -5.36
C ARG A 71 6.41 7.76 -6.01
N ILE A 72 5.59 6.85 -6.49
CA ILE A 72 6.01 5.61 -7.16
C ILE A 72 5.85 5.81 -8.66
N SER A 73 6.96 5.81 -9.40
CA SER A 73 6.98 5.97 -10.86
C SER A 73 7.80 4.87 -11.52
N TYR A 74 7.36 4.44 -12.69
CA TYR A 74 8.08 3.48 -13.54
C TYR A 74 8.54 4.21 -14.81
N THR A 75 9.83 4.12 -15.12
CA THR A 75 10.43 4.83 -16.28
C THR A 75 10.63 3.96 -17.52
N GLY A 76 10.28 2.67 -17.45
CA GLY A 76 10.69 1.68 -18.46
C GLY A 76 11.97 0.98 -18.07
#